data_AF-A0A969IRA4-F1
#
_entry.id   AF-A0A969IRA4-F1
#
_cell.length_a   1.000
_cell.length_b   1.000
_cell.length_c   1.000
_cell.angle_alpha   90.00
_cell.angle_beta   90.00
_cell.angle_gamma   90.00
#
_symmetry.space_group_name_H-M   'P 1'
#
loop_
_entity.id
_entity.type
_entity.pdbx_description
1 polymer ?
#
loop_
_entity_poly.entity_id
_entity_poly.type
_entity_poly.pdbx_seq_one_letter_code
_entity_poly.pdbx_strand_id
1 'polypeptide(L)'
;MATRNGLVNVRSTIDRIKAGEKFPHRNDGSVFQDREGLLPKQSQGYYREYVHPTPGVNGPGAQRVIQGQNGELYYSPDHYRTFVPLN
;
A
#
# COMPACT_ATOMS: atom_id res chain seq x y z
N MET A 1 1.94 -13.48 5.46
CA MET A 1 0.90 -13.42 4.43
C MET A 1 1.56 -13.28 3.08
N ALA A 2 1.51 -14.34 2.26
CA ALA A 2 1.92 -14.33 0.86
C ALA A 2 0.61 -14.37 0.06
N THR A 3 0.33 -13.34 -0.74
CA THR A 3 -0.89 -13.32 -1.53
C THR A 3 -0.85 -14.38 -2.62
N ARG A 4 -2.01 -15.01 -2.82
CA ARG A 4 -2.27 -16.12 -3.74
C ARG A 4 -2.26 -15.61 -5.20
N ASN A 5 -1.09 -15.20 -5.68
CA ASN A 5 -0.64 -15.12 -7.07
C ASN A 5 0.79 -14.55 -7.06
N GLY A 6 1.79 -15.43 -6.98
CA GLY A 6 3.16 -15.12 -7.41
C GLY A 6 3.88 -13.93 -6.76
N LEU A 7 4.36 -14.12 -5.52
CA LEU A 7 5.67 -13.67 -5.04
C LEU A 7 5.94 -12.17 -4.75
N VAL A 8 4.94 -11.31 -4.52
CA VAL A 8 5.27 -10.00 -3.90
C VAL A 8 5.34 -10.13 -2.39
N ASN A 9 6.56 -10.02 -1.84
CA ASN A 9 6.79 -9.99 -0.41
C ASN A 9 6.68 -8.55 0.12
N VAL A 10 5.50 -8.21 0.62
CA VAL A 10 5.22 -6.91 1.25
C VAL A 10 5.53 -6.87 2.75
N ARG A 11 6.07 -7.96 3.34
CA ARG A 11 6.24 -8.10 4.78
C ARG A 11 7.11 -6.99 5.38
N SER A 12 8.23 -6.67 4.74
CA SER A 12 9.11 -5.57 5.19
C SER A 12 8.39 -4.22 5.24
N THR A 13 7.47 -3.99 4.30
CA THR A 13 6.64 -2.77 4.28
C THR A 13 5.59 -2.80 5.39
N ILE A 14 4.97 -3.93 5.66
CA ILE A 14 4.03 -4.06 6.77
C ILE A 14 4.75 -3.87 8.11
N ASP A 15 5.93 -4.47 8.28
CA ASP A 15 6.69 -4.41 9.52
C ASP A 15 7.15 -2.97 9.83
N ARG A 16 7.66 -2.23 8.83
CA ARG A 16 8.02 -0.81 9.02
C ARG A 16 6.81 0.06 9.32
N ILE A 17 5.64 -0.19 8.70
CA ILE A 17 4.40 0.54 8.98
C ILE A 17 3.99 0.33 10.44
N LYS A 18 4.05 -0.90 10.93
CA LYS A 18 3.76 -1.24 12.34
C LYS A 18 4.73 -0.58 13.31
N ALA A 19 5.99 -0.43 12.92
CA ALA A 19 7.00 0.28 13.70
C ALA A 19 6.87 1.82 13.64
N GLY A 20 5.96 2.35 12.83
CA GLY A 20 5.80 3.80 12.62
C GLY A 20 6.88 4.43 11.72
N GLU A 21 7.65 3.60 11.01
CA GLU A 21 8.75 4.03 10.15
C GLU A 21 8.27 4.43 8.76
N LYS A 22 8.77 5.57 8.27
CA LYS A 22 8.42 6.10 6.95
C LYS A 22 9.47 5.76 5.90
N PHE A 23 9.00 5.44 4.69
CA PHE A 23 9.85 5.49 3.51
C PHE A 23 10.10 6.98 3.15
N PRO A 24 11.29 7.35 2.64
CA PRO A 24 11.63 8.74 2.30
C PRO A 24 10.86 9.22 1.06
N HIS A 25 9.55 9.41 1.20
CA HIS A 25 8.66 9.95 0.19
C HIS A 25 7.53 10.72 0.87
N ARG A 26 7.17 11.89 0.33
CA ARG A 26 6.19 12.81 0.93
C ARG A 26 4.81 12.20 1.18
N ASN A 27 4.40 11.25 0.33
CA ASN A 27 3.11 10.57 0.43
C ASN A 27 3.16 9.28 1.28
N ASP A 28 4.33 8.88 1.81
CA ASP A 28 4.37 7.69 2.67
C ASP A 28 3.63 7.96 3.99
N GLY A 29 2.51 7.26 4.17
CA GLY A 29 1.56 7.42 5.27
C GLY A 29 0.50 8.50 5.06
N SER A 30 0.40 9.13 3.89
CA SER A 30 -0.68 10.10 3.61
C SER A 30 -2.02 9.41 3.34
N VAL A 31 -3.10 10.19 3.39
CA VAL A 31 -4.45 9.70 3.07
C VAL A 31 -4.52 9.27 1.60
N PHE A 32 -4.96 8.05 1.36
CA PHE A 32 -5.35 7.57 0.05
C PHE A 32 -6.84 7.88 -0.17
N GLN A 33 -7.15 8.60 -1.24
CA GLN A 33 -8.50 9.12 -1.47
C GLN A 33 -9.44 8.16 -2.20
N ASP A 34 -8.91 7.07 -2.79
CA ASP A 34 -9.67 6.11 -3.60
C ASP A 34 -10.64 6.78 -4.60
N ARG A 35 -10.14 7.76 -5.36
CA ARG A 35 -10.98 8.58 -6.27
C ARG A 35 -11.69 7.76 -7.35
N GLU A 36 -11.06 6.66 -7.77
CA GLU A 36 -11.58 5.75 -8.78
C GLU A 36 -12.55 4.71 -8.19
N GLY A 37 -12.67 4.64 -6.86
CA GLY A 37 -13.60 3.75 -6.16
C GLY A 37 -13.27 2.26 -6.37
N LEU A 38 -11.97 1.93 -6.41
CA LEU A 38 -11.50 0.57 -6.67
C LEU A 38 -11.41 -0.27 -5.38
N LEU A 39 -11.45 0.39 -4.22
CA LEU A 39 -11.56 -0.26 -2.92
C LEU A 39 -13.01 -0.18 -2.41
N PRO A 40 -13.38 -0.96 -1.36
CA PRO A 40 -14.66 -0.80 -0.71
C PRO A 40 -14.92 0.65 -0.28
N LYS A 41 -16.12 1.16 -0.55
CA LYS A 41 -16.48 2.55 -0.23
C LYS A 41 -16.40 2.80 1.28
N GLN A 42 -15.63 3.80 1.68
CA GLN A 42 -15.42 4.20 3.07
C GLN A 42 -15.43 5.73 3.23
N SER A 43 -15.39 6.21 4.48
CA SER A 43 -15.31 7.64 4.79
C SER A 43 -13.97 8.26 4.37
N GLN A 44 -13.93 9.59 4.22
CA GLN A 44 -12.70 10.30 3.89
C GLN A 44 -11.64 10.09 4.98
N GLY A 45 -10.41 9.79 4.58
CA GLY A 45 -9.31 9.52 5.53
C GLY A 45 -9.28 8.08 6.07
N TYR A 46 -10.18 7.20 5.60
CA TYR A 46 -10.19 5.80 6.00
C TYR A 46 -8.94 5.04 5.53
N TYR A 47 -8.47 5.31 4.31
CA TYR A 47 -7.30 4.65 3.75
C TYR A 47 -6.05 5.51 3.85
N ARG A 48 -4.91 4.87 4.14
CA ARG A 48 -3.57 5.45 4.03
C ARG A 48 -2.74 4.71 3.00
N GLU A 49 -1.92 5.44 2.26
CA GLU A 49 -0.97 4.87 1.29
C GLU A 49 0.45 4.80 1.84
N TYR A 50 1.17 3.75 1.44
CA TYR A 50 2.57 3.52 1.79
C TYR A 50 3.33 3.04 0.55
N VAL A 51 4.55 3.53 0.39
CA VAL A 51 5.46 3.13 -0.69
C VAL A 51 5.98 1.72 -0.42
N HIS A 52 5.82 0.82 -1.38
CA HIS A 52 6.55 -0.44 -1.39
C HIS A 52 7.76 -0.29 -2.33
N PRO A 53 9.01 -0.34 -1.83
CA PRO A 53 10.18 -0.11 -2.66
C PRO A 53 10.26 -1.13 -3.81
N THR A 54 10.56 -0.65 -5.02
CA THR A 54 10.82 -1.53 -6.17
C THR A 54 12.34 -1.71 -6.31
N PRO A 55 12.87 -2.94 -6.18
CA PRO A 55 14.31 -3.18 -6.34
C PRO A 55 14.82 -2.65 -7.69
N GLY A 56 15.97 -1.96 -7.66
CA GLY A 56 16.59 -1.39 -8.86
C GLY A 56 15.96 -0.09 -9.39
N VAL A 57 14.87 0.40 -8.77
CA VAL A 57 14.24 1.67 -9.15
C VAL A 57 14.66 2.77 -8.18
N ASN A 58 15.13 3.90 -8.73
CA ASN A 58 15.36 5.11 -7.97
C ASN A 58 14.02 5.80 -7.65
N GLY A 59 13.81 6.20 -6.40
CA GLY A 59 12.56 6.83 -5.95
C GLY A 59 11.49 5.83 -5.53
N PRO A 60 10.19 6.25 -5.49
CA PRO A 60 9.13 5.45 -4.88
C PRO A 60 8.64 4.28 -5.74
N GLY A 61 8.98 4.24 -7.04
CA GLY A 61 8.42 3.28 -7.98
C GLY A 61 6.88 3.29 -8.05
N ALA A 62 6.30 2.25 -8.65
CA ALA A 62 4.85 2.12 -8.83
C ALA A 62 4.14 1.40 -7.67
N GLN A 63 4.87 0.60 -6.89
CA GLN A 63 4.29 -0.33 -5.93
C GLN A 63 3.83 0.38 -4.65
N ARG A 64 2.64 0.03 -4.16
CA ARG A 64 2.02 0.63 -2.97
C ARG A 64 1.36 -0.43 -2.09
N VAL A 65 1.36 -0.17 -0.79
CA VAL A 65 0.47 -0.83 0.18
C VAL A 65 -0.55 0.19 0.67
N ILE A 66 -1.82 -0.16 0.65
CA ILE A 66 -2.91 0.65 1.22
C ILE A 66 -3.40 -0.04 2.49
N GLN A 67 -3.50 0.72 3.58
CA GLN A 67 -4.03 0.25 4.86
C GLN A 67 -5.36 0.95 5.17
N GLY A 68 -6.38 0.15 5.46
CA GLY A 68 -7.64 0.62 6.05
C GLY A 68 -7.55 0.75 7.57
N GLN A 69 -8.38 1.60 8.16
CA GLN A 69 -8.41 1.81 9.61
C GLN A 69 -8.73 0.54 10.41
N ASN A 70 -9.46 -0.43 9.83
CA ASN A 70 -9.76 -1.70 10.49
C ASN A 70 -8.71 -2.79 10.24
N GLY A 71 -7.57 -2.42 9.64
CA GLY A 71 -6.45 -3.33 9.40
C GLY A 71 -6.51 -4.07 8.08
N GLU A 72 -7.46 -3.76 7.19
CA GLU A 72 -7.43 -4.26 5.82
C GLU A 72 -6.15 -3.79 5.12
N LEU A 73 -5.56 -4.67 4.34
CA LEU A 73 -4.36 -4.39 3.58
C LEU A 73 -4.60 -4.72 2.11
N TYR A 74 -4.22 -3.80 1.24
CA TYR A 74 -4.28 -3.97 -0.20
C TYR A 74 -2.93 -3.66 -0.79
N TYR A 75 -2.53 -4.44 -1.79
CA TYR A 75 -1.31 -4.20 -2.54
C TYR A 75 -1.66 -3.75 -3.95
N SER A 76 -1.02 -2.68 -4.42
CA SER A 76 -1.09 -2.22 -5.80
C SER A 76 0.28 -2.30 -6.45
N PRO A 77 0.48 -3.16 -7.47
CA PRO A 77 1.76 -3.27 -8.17
C PRO A 77 2.01 -2.16 -9.20
N ASP A 78 0.96 -1.44 -9.60
CA ASP A 78 0.90 -0.74 -10.88
C ASP A 78 0.40 0.71 -10.74
N HIS A 79 0.70 1.32 -9.59
CA HIS A 79 0.37 2.71 -9.28
C HIS A 79 -1.15 2.98 -9.29
N TYR A 80 -1.86 2.24 -8.43
CA TYR A 80 -3.28 2.35 -8.11
C TYR A 80 -4.25 1.88 -9.20
N ARG A 81 -3.77 1.24 -10.29
CA ARG A 81 -4.66 0.73 -11.35
C ARG A 81 -5.34 -0.58 -10.96
N THR A 82 -4.65 -1.43 -10.20
CA THR A 82 -5.21 -2.66 -9.64
C THR A 82 -4.85 -2.82 -8.17
N PHE A 83 -5.69 -3.57 -7.46
CA PHE A 83 -5.54 -3.88 -6.04
C PHE A 83 -5.72 -5.37 -5.79
N VAL A 84 -4.82 -5.94 -5.00
CA VAL A 84 -4.88 -7.30 -4.50
C VAL A 84 -5.07 -7.25 -2.98
N PRO A 85 -6.19 -7.75 -2.44
CA PRO A 85 -6.35 -7.90 -0.99
C PRO A 85 -5.25 -8.79 -0.40
N LEU A 86 -4.62 -8.33 0.67
CA LEU A 86 -3.61 -9.05 1.42
C LEU A 86 -4.28 -9.72 2.63
N ASN A 87 -4.58 -11.01 2.50
CA ASN A 87 -5.22 -11.83 3.54
C ASN A 87 -4.19 -12.41 4.50
#